data_AF-A0AAE5UVT0-F1
#
_entry.id   AF-A0AAE5UVT0-F1
#
_cell.length_a   1.000
_cell.length_b   1.000
_cell.length_c   1.000
_cell.angle_alpha   90.00
_cell.angle_beta   90.00
_cell.angle_gamma   90.00
#
_symmetry.space_group_name_H-M   'P 1'
#
loop_
_entity.id
_entity.type
_entity.pdbx_description
1 polymer ?
#
loop_
_entity_poly.entity_id
_entity_poly.type
_entity_poly.pdbx_seq_one_letter_code
_entity_poly.pdbx_strand_id
1 'polypeptide(L)'
;MLEKRRQLPQTQLTDEDHFIYCLEGVDDIENELLTEAQQSLEQLAMKYGIASIYKTCDTIEGLEDSLNALVLDDHNFKDYEIIYLVMHGEANSICLNDYYYTLQEIAEIFESRLKGKILHFSNAKILDLDEDEAQYFLDITNAKAVSGYGNAFNGVSSANLDKAFFNLFKEDDNMFDVVEELHQRHYNICKMLDFRLYY
;
A
#
# COMPACT_ATOMS: atom_id res chain seq x y z
N MET A 1 12.07 24.86 10.60
CA MET A 1 10.62 25.10 10.60
C MET A 1 10.00 23.75 10.36
N LEU A 2 9.39 23.14 11.37
CA LEU A 2 8.68 21.87 11.20
C LEU A 2 7.42 22.16 10.37
N GLU A 3 7.32 21.57 9.19
CA GLU A 3 6.13 21.70 8.34
C GLU A 3 5.00 20.92 9.01
N LYS A 4 3.96 21.65 9.44
CA LYS A 4 2.73 21.07 9.99
C LYS A 4 1.93 20.41 8.86
N ARG A 5 1.25 19.29 9.16
CA ARG A 5 0.27 18.65 8.26
C ARG A 5 -0.60 19.73 7.60
N ARG A 6 -0.55 19.78 6.27
CA ARG A 6 -1.62 20.43 5.52
C ARG A 6 -2.73 19.41 5.45
N GLN A 7 -3.84 19.66 6.15
CA GLN A 7 -5.10 19.17 5.63
C GLN A 7 -5.21 19.76 4.23
N LEU A 8 -5.21 18.90 3.22
CA LEU A 8 -5.67 19.31 1.90
C LEU A 8 -6.97 20.08 2.14
N PRO A 9 -7.12 21.30 1.58
CA PRO A 9 -8.37 22.00 1.72
C PRO A 9 -9.49 21.03 1.36
N GLN A 10 -10.52 20.94 2.21
CA GLN A 10 -11.83 20.41 1.83
C GLN A 10 -12.45 21.36 0.78
N THR A 11 -11.71 21.61 -0.29
CA THR A 11 -12.22 22.14 -1.54
C THR A 11 -13.12 21.05 -2.07
N GLN A 12 -14.41 21.37 -2.18
CA GLN A 12 -15.47 20.59 -2.80
C GLN A 12 -14.90 19.51 -3.72
N LEU A 13 -14.84 18.28 -3.19
CA LEU A 13 -14.31 17.11 -3.88
C LEU A 13 -15.15 16.92 -5.14
N THR A 14 -14.60 17.31 -6.28
CA THR A 14 -15.06 16.82 -7.57
C THR A 14 -14.90 15.30 -7.56
N ASP A 15 -15.74 14.60 -8.31
CA ASP A 15 -15.78 13.16 -8.59
C ASP A 15 -14.43 12.67 -9.18
N GLU A 16 -13.34 12.80 -8.42
CA GLU A 16 -12.01 12.34 -8.78
C GLU A 16 -11.96 10.85 -8.45
N ASP A 17 -11.81 10.01 -9.47
CA ASP A 17 -11.52 8.59 -9.32
C ASP A 17 -10.19 8.45 -8.55
N HIS A 18 -10.28 8.08 -7.27
CA HIS A 18 -9.09 7.89 -6.44
C HIS A 18 -8.48 6.53 -6.77
N PHE A 19 -7.22 6.51 -7.19
CA PHE A 19 -6.56 5.29 -7.65
C PHE A 19 -5.94 4.48 -6.51
N ILE A 20 -5.52 5.17 -5.43
CA ILE A 20 -4.80 4.56 -4.30
C ILE A 20 -5.56 4.82 -3.00
N TYR A 21 -5.79 3.78 -2.21
CA TYR A 21 -6.07 3.91 -0.78
C TYR A 21 -4.82 3.56 0.02
N CYS A 22 -4.28 4.51 0.77
CA CYS A 22 -3.11 4.32 1.61
C CYS A 22 -3.49 4.31 3.09
N LEU A 23 -3.02 3.30 3.82
CA LEU A 23 -3.11 3.22 5.27
C LEU A 23 -1.70 3.04 5.86
N GLU A 24 -1.29 4.02 6.67
CA GLU A 24 0.02 4.04 7.32
C GLU A 24 -0.10 3.75 8.82
N GLY A 25 0.70 2.80 9.30
CA GLY A 25 0.89 2.53 10.72
C GLY A 25 1.86 3.54 11.32
N VAL A 26 1.41 4.32 12.31
CA VAL A 26 2.22 5.33 13.01
C VAL A 26 2.26 5.07 14.51
N ASP A 27 3.26 5.61 15.20
CA ASP A 27 3.37 5.46 16.66
C ASP A 27 2.25 6.19 17.43
N ASP A 28 1.75 7.29 16.88
CA ASP A 28 0.70 8.13 17.47
C ASP A 28 -0.06 8.88 16.37
N ILE A 29 -1.35 8.61 16.23
CA ILE A 29 -2.19 9.25 15.20
C ILE A 29 -2.38 10.75 15.41
N GLU A 30 -2.28 11.23 16.66
CA GLU A 30 -2.41 12.64 17.03
C GLU A 30 -1.17 13.46 16.59
N ASN A 31 -0.07 12.79 16.24
CA ASN A 31 1.15 13.46 15.82
C ASN A 31 1.02 14.05 14.42
N GLU A 32 0.90 15.37 14.30
CA GLU A 32 0.70 16.06 13.02
C GLU A 32 1.95 16.22 12.11
N LEU A 33 2.93 15.32 12.20
CA LEU A 33 4.08 15.34 11.31
C LEU A 33 3.74 14.77 9.93
N LEU A 34 4.37 15.34 8.90
CA LEU A 34 4.25 14.90 7.52
C LEU A 34 5.19 13.70 7.30
N THR A 35 4.62 12.53 6.96
CA THR A 35 5.36 11.28 6.74
C THR A 35 5.93 11.20 5.33
N GLU A 36 6.92 10.31 5.11
CA GLU A 36 7.47 10.06 3.78
C GLU A 36 6.42 9.45 2.83
N ALA A 37 5.53 8.61 3.35
CA ALA A 37 4.43 8.05 2.57
C ALA A 37 3.47 9.14 2.11
N GLN A 38 3.06 10.05 3.00
CA GLN A 38 2.21 11.19 2.65
C GLN A 38 2.88 12.09 1.59
N GLN A 39 4.17 12.42 1.76
CA GLN A 39 4.92 13.19 0.76
C GLN A 39 4.99 12.47 -0.59
N SER A 40 5.12 11.15 -0.59
CA SER A 40 5.21 10.35 -1.81
C SER A 40 3.88 10.32 -2.56
N LEU A 41 2.75 10.26 -1.85
CA LEU A 41 1.42 10.37 -2.43
C LEU A 41 1.15 11.78 -3.00
N GLU A 42 1.57 12.84 -2.31
CA GLU A 42 1.48 14.21 -2.84
C GLU A 42 2.29 14.36 -4.14
N GLN A 43 3.48 13.75 -4.22
CA GLN A 43 4.28 13.73 -5.44
C GLN A 43 3.62 12.92 -6.57
N LEU A 44 2.95 11.82 -6.26
CA LEU A 44 2.18 11.02 -7.22
C LEU A 44 1.04 11.83 -7.84
N ALA A 45 0.27 12.54 -7.00
CA ALA A 45 -0.78 13.42 -7.46
C ALA A 45 -0.24 14.53 -8.36
N MET A 46 0.81 15.25 -7.91
CA MET A 46 1.35 16.38 -8.66
C MET A 46 2.03 15.99 -9.97
N LYS A 47 2.75 14.87 -10.01
CA LYS A 47 3.59 14.48 -11.16
C LYS A 47 2.85 13.59 -12.16
N TYR A 48 1.97 12.73 -11.67
CA TYR A 48 1.36 11.65 -12.47
C TYR A 48 -0.18 11.69 -12.45
N GLY A 49 -0.77 12.67 -11.76
CA GLY A 49 -2.23 12.79 -11.63
C GLY A 49 -2.85 11.56 -10.97
N ILE A 50 -2.14 10.92 -10.05
CA ILE A 50 -2.61 9.75 -9.31
C ILE A 50 -3.18 10.25 -7.99
N ALA A 51 -4.52 10.32 -7.91
CA ALA A 51 -5.21 10.70 -6.69
C ALA A 51 -5.18 9.55 -5.68
N SER A 52 -5.11 9.90 -4.40
CA SER A 52 -5.02 8.94 -3.31
C SER A 52 -5.75 9.42 -2.07
N ILE A 53 -6.35 8.48 -1.33
CA ILE A 53 -6.75 8.71 0.06
C ILE A 53 -5.60 8.26 0.96
N TYR A 54 -5.28 9.08 1.96
CA TYR A 54 -4.27 8.77 2.97
C TYR A 54 -4.91 8.79 4.36
N LYS A 55 -4.74 7.70 5.10
CA LYS A 55 -5.17 7.55 6.50
C LYS A 55 -4.05 6.94 7.34
N THR A 56 -4.16 7.10 8.64
CA THR A 56 -3.22 6.55 9.63
C THR A 56 -3.96 5.74 10.68
N CYS A 57 -3.32 4.71 11.22
CA CYS A 57 -3.72 4.05 12.46
C CYS A 57 -2.48 3.73 13.30
N ASP A 58 -2.66 3.51 14.59
CA ASP A 58 -1.61 3.16 15.55
C ASP A 58 -1.90 1.84 16.29
N THR A 59 -3.09 1.27 16.11
CA THR A 59 -3.54 0.03 16.78
C THR A 59 -4.13 -0.96 15.79
N ILE A 60 -4.17 -2.24 16.17
CA ILE A 60 -4.85 -3.29 15.39
C ILE A 60 -6.35 -2.98 15.24
N GLU A 61 -7.02 -2.53 16.30
CA GLU A 61 -8.43 -2.10 16.22
C GLU A 61 -8.61 -0.97 15.20
N GLY A 62 -7.75 0.06 15.24
CA GLY A 62 -7.80 1.16 14.26
C GLY A 62 -7.51 0.72 12.82
N LEU A 63 -6.68 -0.29 12.62
CA LEU A 63 -6.48 -0.94 11.33
C LEU A 63 -7.76 -1.65 10.88
N GLU A 64 -8.33 -2.52 11.72
CA GLU A 64 -9.54 -3.28 11.41
C GLU A 64 -10.69 -2.33 11.08
N ASP A 65 -10.90 -1.28 11.88
CA ASP A 65 -11.90 -0.25 11.63
C ASP A 65 -11.68 0.43 10.28
N SER A 66 -10.43 0.78 9.96
CA SER A 66 -10.09 1.45 8.70
C SER A 66 -10.32 0.56 7.48
N LEU A 67 -9.97 -0.73 7.56
CA LEU A 67 -10.14 -1.68 6.47
C LEU A 67 -11.60 -2.11 6.32
N ASN A 68 -12.34 -2.31 7.42
CA ASN A 68 -13.77 -2.59 7.37
C ASN A 68 -14.55 -1.40 6.79
N ALA A 69 -14.26 -0.17 7.21
CA ALA A 69 -14.87 1.02 6.64
C ALA A 69 -14.56 1.15 5.15
N LEU A 70 -13.33 0.85 4.74
CA LEU A 70 -12.93 0.82 3.32
C LEU A 70 -13.79 -0.17 2.51
N VAL A 71 -14.00 -1.39 3.04
CA VAL A 71 -14.69 -2.47 2.33
C VAL A 71 -16.22 -2.31 2.33
N LEU A 72 -16.78 -1.83 3.44
CA LEU A 72 -18.23 -1.81 3.68
C LEU A 72 -18.88 -0.47 3.35
N ASP A 73 -18.19 0.65 3.62
CA ASP A 73 -18.80 1.98 3.64
C ASP A 73 -18.25 2.94 2.58
N ASP A 74 -17.05 2.68 2.05
CA ASP A 74 -16.40 3.57 1.08
C ASP A 74 -16.98 3.38 -0.33
N HIS A 75 -17.67 4.41 -0.83
CA HIS A 75 -18.29 4.42 -2.15
C HIS A 75 -17.26 4.47 -3.28
N ASN A 76 -16.04 4.96 -2.98
CA ASN A 76 -14.91 5.01 -3.91
C ASN A 76 -14.15 3.68 -3.95
N PHE A 77 -14.53 2.68 -3.14
CA PHE A 77 -13.81 1.40 -3.09
C PHE A 77 -13.68 0.74 -4.47
N LYS A 78 -14.69 0.91 -5.33
CA LYS A 78 -14.69 0.42 -6.71
C LYS A 78 -13.58 1.06 -7.57
N ASP A 79 -13.16 2.29 -7.27
CA ASP A 79 -12.26 3.11 -8.07
C ASP A 79 -10.79 2.90 -7.68
N TYR A 80 -10.51 2.48 -6.43
CA TYR A 80 -9.14 2.14 -6.03
C TYR A 80 -8.61 0.93 -6.80
N GLU A 81 -7.46 1.04 -7.43
CA GLU A 81 -6.76 -0.11 -8.01
C GLU A 81 -5.61 -0.59 -7.12
N ILE A 82 -5.14 0.26 -6.19
CA ILE A 82 -4.08 -0.07 -5.25
C ILE A 82 -4.54 0.16 -3.81
N ILE A 83 -4.41 -0.88 -2.98
CA ILE A 83 -4.42 -0.77 -1.53
C ILE A 83 -2.97 -0.75 -1.06
N TYR A 84 -2.51 0.39 -0.55
CA TYR A 84 -1.12 0.61 -0.14
C TYR A 84 -1.00 0.62 1.39
N LEU A 85 -0.26 -0.33 1.95
CA LEU A 85 -0.03 -0.48 3.38
C LEU A 85 1.41 -0.11 3.73
N VAL A 86 1.57 0.89 4.59
CA VAL A 86 2.86 1.35 5.10
C VAL A 86 2.93 1.00 6.57
N MET A 87 3.37 -0.21 6.89
CA MET A 87 3.33 -0.74 8.25
C MET A 87 4.56 -1.59 8.54
N HIS A 88 5.02 -1.55 9.79
CA HIS A 88 6.04 -2.48 10.27
C HIS A 88 5.47 -3.90 10.39
N GLY A 89 6.35 -4.88 10.53
CA GLY A 89 5.95 -6.28 10.62
C GLY A 89 7.05 -7.27 10.22
N GLU A 90 6.65 -8.52 10.13
CA GLU A 90 7.49 -9.65 9.71
C GLU A 90 6.98 -10.22 8.38
N ALA A 91 7.60 -11.31 7.90
CA ALA A 91 7.33 -11.91 6.60
C ALA A 91 5.82 -11.99 6.25
N ASN A 92 5.04 -12.64 7.11
CA ASN A 92 3.61 -12.92 6.95
C ASN A 92 2.73 -12.20 8.02
N SER A 93 3.22 -11.09 8.58
CA SER A 93 2.44 -10.30 9.54
C SER A 93 2.80 -8.82 9.50
N ILE A 94 1.88 -7.97 9.91
CA ILE A 94 2.17 -6.59 10.30
C ILE A 94 2.31 -6.51 11.82
N CYS A 95 2.87 -5.40 12.31
CA CYS A 95 2.98 -5.09 13.73
C CYS A 95 2.56 -3.65 14.00
N LEU A 96 1.62 -3.46 14.92
CA LEU A 96 1.20 -2.16 15.45
C LEU A 96 1.18 -2.23 16.98
N ASN A 97 1.88 -1.32 17.65
CA ASN A 97 1.99 -1.28 19.11
C ASN A 97 2.35 -2.63 19.76
N ASP A 98 3.36 -3.32 19.21
CA ASP A 98 3.83 -4.65 19.63
C ASP A 98 2.80 -5.80 19.48
N TYR A 99 1.66 -5.55 18.82
CA TYR A 99 0.69 -6.57 18.44
C TYR A 99 0.89 -6.98 16.99
N TYR A 100 0.94 -8.28 16.75
CA TYR A 100 1.05 -8.85 15.41
C TYR A 100 -0.31 -9.20 14.85
N TYR A 101 -0.47 -8.98 13.55
CA TYR A 101 -1.66 -9.33 12.79
C TYR A 101 -1.23 -9.93 11.46
N THR A 102 -1.68 -11.13 11.18
CA THR A 102 -1.25 -11.96 10.06
C THR A 102 -1.87 -11.48 8.75
N LEU A 103 -1.24 -11.79 7.61
CA LEU A 103 -1.88 -11.53 6.32
C LEU A 103 -3.12 -12.41 6.11
N GLN A 104 -3.24 -13.55 6.80
CA GLN A 104 -4.46 -14.35 6.77
C GLN A 104 -5.64 -13.57 7.36
N GLU A 105 -5.45 -12.95 8.52
CA GLU A 105 -6.48 -12.10 9.14
C GLU A 105 -6.81 -10.88 8.25
N ILE A 106 -5.80 -10.26 7.62
CA ILE A 106 -6.04 -9.19 6.61
C ILE A 106 -6.85 -9.72 5.42
N ALA A 107 -6.56 -10.93 4.94
CA ALA A 107 -7.26 -11.54 3.83
C ALA A 107 -8.74 -11.76 4.13
N GLU A 108 -9.07 -12.17 5.36
CA GLU A 108 -10.45 -12.36 5.82
C GLU A 108 -11.25 -11.06 5.79
N ILE A 109 -10.67 -9.91 6.17
CA ILE A 109 -11.37 -8.60 6.06
C ILE A 109 -11.71 -8.27 4.61
N PHE A 110 -10.80 -8.60 3.71
CA PHE A 110 -10.94 -8.33 2.28
C PHE A 110 -11.70 -9.41 1.50
N GLU A 111 -12.23 -10.45 2.14
CA GLU A 111 -12.82 -11.64 1.51
C GLU A 111 -13.59 -11.35 0.20
N SER A 112 -13.04 -11.78 -0.93
CA SER A 112 -13.56 -11.58 -2.29
C SER A 112 -13.71 -10.13 -2.78
N ARG A 113 -13.11 -9.14 -2.11
CA ARG A 113 -13.26 -7.70 -2.40
C ARG A 113 -12.13 -7.08 -3.21
N LEU A 114 -10.98 -7.74 -3.33
CA LEU A 114 -9.81 -7.17 -4.02
C LEU A 114 -9.76 -7.50 -5.52
N LYS A 115 -10.85 -7.96 -6.13
CA LYS A 115 -10.88 -8.25 -7.57
C LYS A 115 -10.40 -7.07 -8.41
N GLY A 116 -9.34 -7.32 -9.18
CA GLY A 116 -8.70 -6.32 -10.05
C GLY A 116 -7.77 -5.35 -9.33
N LYS A 117 -7.67 -5.42 -8.00
CA LYS A 117 -6.85 -4.54 -7.16
C LYS A 117 -5.55 -5.22 -6.75
N ILE A 118 -4.50 -4.44 -6.55
CA ILE A 118 -3.24 -4.89 -5.97
C ILE A 118 -3.20 -4.46 -4.51
N LEU A 119 -2.77 -5.35 -3.62
CA LEU A 119 -2.35 -4.97 -2.28
C LEU A 119 -0.83 -4.85 -2.24
N HIS A 120 -0.31 -3.70 -1.85
CA HIS A 120 1.11 -3.41 -1.85
C HIS A 120 1.58 -3.02 -0.45
N PHE A 121 2.64 -3.66 0.03
CA PHE A 121 3.35 -3.28 1.25
C PHE A 121 4.60 -2.49 0.90
N SER A 122 4.81 -1.35 1.57
CA SER A 122 6.10 -0.66 1.53
C SER A 122 7.20 -1.53 2.17
N ASN A 123 8.46 -1.13 2.02
CA ASN A 123 9.56 -1.83 2.67
C ASN A 123 9.71 -1.54 4.18
N ALA A 124 8.69 -0.97 4.82
CA ALA A 124 8.59 -0.87 6.28
C ALA A 124 8.53 -2.25 6.95
N LYS A 125 8.12 -3.29 6.20
CA LYS A 125 8.21 -4.70 6.55
C LYS A 125 8.81 -5.53 5.41
N ILE A 126 9.26 -6.73 5.75
CA ILE A 126 9.62 -7.77 4.77
C ILE A 126 8.36 -8.50 4.33
N LEU A 127 8.14 -8.71 3.03
CA LEU A 127 7.14 -9.61 2.48
C LEU A 127 7.83 -10.87 1.95
N ASP A 128 7.69 -11.97 2.68
CA ASP A 128 8.29 -13.26 2.32
C ASP A 128 7.27 -14.38 2.57
N LEU A 129 6.36 -14.52 1.62
CA LEU A 129 5.34 -15.57 1.61
C LEU A 129 5.85 -16.78 0.85
N ASP A 130 5.55 -17.96 1.39
CA ASP A 130 5.63 -19.20 0.61
C ASP A 130 4.47 -19.33 -0.39
N GLU A 131 4.50 -20.38 -1.20
CA GLU A 131 3.49 -20.62 -2.26
C GLU A 131 2.09 -20.84 -1.68
N ASP A 132 1.97 -21.52 -0.54
CA ASP A 132 0.68 -21.82 0.10
C ASP A 132 0.09 -20.55 0.74
N GLU A 133 0.92 -19.74 1.40
CA GLU A 133 0.53 -18.45 2.01
C GLU A 133 0.09 -17.45 0.94
N ALA A 134 0.84 -17.34 -0.16
CA ALA A 134 0.51 -16.46 -1.27
C ALA A 134 -0.78 -16.90 -1.97
N GLN A 135 -0.91 -18.19 -2.29
CA GLN A 135 -2.11 -18.73 -2.94
C GLN A 135 -3.34 -18.54 -2.05
N TYR A 136 -3.22 -18.81 -0.75
CA TYR A 136 -4.29 -18.58 0.22
C TYR A 136 -4.74 -17.11 0.19
N PHE A 137 -3.80 -16.16 0.28
CA PHE A 137 -4.13 -14.75 0.27
C PHE A 137 -4.88 -14.33 -1.00
N LEU A 138 -4.40 -14.77 -2.17
CA LEU A 138 -5.00 -14.44 -3.45
C LEU A 138 -6.39 -15.08 -3.61
N ASP A 139 -6.56 -16.35 -3.21
CA ASP A 139 -7.83 -17.08 -3.31
C ASP A 139 -8.91 -16.48 -2.41
N ILE A 140 -8.56 -16.11 -1.18
CA ILE A 140 -9.51 -15.53 -0.23
C ILE A 140 -9.92 -14.11 -0.65
N THR A 141 -8.97 -13.29 -1.09
CA THR A 141 -9.25 -11.88 -1.37
C THR A 141 -9.71 -11.61 -2.81
N ASN A 142 -9.43 -12.52 -3.74
CA ASN A 142 -9.47 -12.31 -5.19
C ASN A 142 -8.55 -11.16 -5.68
N ALA A 143 -7.49 -10.82 -4.95
CA ALA A 143 -6.55 -9.79 -5.39
C ALA A 143 -5.94 -10.14 -6.75
N LYS A 144 -5.64 -9.11 -7.55
CA LYS A 144 -4.86 -9.25 -8.77
C LYS A 144 -3.42 -9.64 -8.46
N ALA A 145 -2.89 -9.09 -7.37
CA ALA A 145 -1.59 -9.44 -6.83
C ALA A 145 -1.43 -8.94 -5.38
N VAL A 146 -0.50 -9.54 -4.65
CA VAL A 146 0.12 -8.95 -3.46
C VAL A 146 1.60 -8.68 -3.74
N SER A 147 2.08 -7.49 -3.38
CA SER A 147 3.45 -7.06 -3.67
C SER A 147 4.13 -6.38 -2.50
N GLY A 148 5.46 -6.37 -2.52
CA GLY A 148 6.28 -5.78 -1.47
C GLY A 148 7.76 -6.09 -1.66
N TYR A 149 8.49 -6.25 -0.56
CA TYR A 149 9.95 -6.30 -0.57
C TYR A 149 10.50 -7.39 0.35
N GLY A 150 11.43 -8.21 -0.13
CA GLY A 150 11.97 -9.35 0.62
C GLY A 150 13.13 -9.02 1.56
N ASN A 151 13.77 -7.86 1.40
CA ASN A 151 14.91 -7.48 2.24
C ASN A 151 14.49 -6.57 3.40
N ALA A 152 15.12 -6.78 4.56
CA ALA A 152 14.96 -5.91 5.72
C ALA A 152 15.36 -4.46 5.39
N PHE A 153 14.64 -3.51 5.99
CA PHE A 153 14.96 -2.10 5.86
C PHE A 153 16.41 -1.82 6.32
N ASN A 154 17.21 -1.25 5.43
CA ASN A 154 18.64 -0.98 5.65
C ASN A 154 18.99 0.52 5.52
N GLY A 155 18.00 1.40 5.65
CA GLY A 155 18.15 2.84 5.49
C GLY A 155 17.78 3.37 4.10
N VAL A 156 17.35 2.52 3.17
CA VAL A 156 16.81 2.93 1.87
C VAL A 156 15.32 2.66 1.81
N SER A 157 14.52 3.71 1.58
CA SER A 157 13.07 3.64 1.42
C SER A 157 12.64 3.13 0.04
N SER A 158 11.55 2.37 0.00
CA SER A 158 10.89 1.93 -1.23
C SER A 158 10.11 3.04 -1.94
N ALA A 159 9.86 4.19 -1.28
CA ALA A 159 8.97 5.24 -1.77
C ALA A 159 9.15 5.61 -3.24
N ASN A 160 10.38 5.74 -3.74
CA ASN A 160 10.62 6.07 -5.15
C ASN A 160 10.25 4.94 -6.11
N LEU A 161 10.46 3.69 -5.68
CA LEU A 161 10.09 2.51 -6.45
C LEU A 161 8.58 2.27 -6.42
N ASP A 162 7.93 2.48 -5.27
CA ASP A 162 6.47 2.40 -5.13
C ASP A 162 5.79 3.38 -6.09
N LYS A 163 6.27 4.64 -6.13
CA LYS A 163 5.77 5.64 -7.08
C LYS A 163 5.94 5.23 -8.55
N ALA A 164 7.07 4.60 -8.88
CA ALA A 164 7.33 4.13 -10.24
C ALA A 164 6.39 2.97 -10.61
N PHE A 165 6.24 2.00 -9.70
CA PHE A 165 5.35 0.85 -9.86
C PHE A 165 3.88 1.30 -10.01
N PHE A 166 3.41 2.19 -9.14
CA PHE A 166 2.03 2.69 -9.20
C PHE A 166 1.73 3.46 -10.49
N ASN A 167 2.69 4.25 -10.99
CA ASN A 167 2.52 4.93 -12.27
C ASN A 167 2.48 3.96 -13.45
N LEU A 168 3.35 2.94 -13.45
CA LEU A 168 3.34 1.92 -14.50
C LEU A 168 2.02 1.13 -14.49
N PHE A 169 1.53 0.74 -13.32
CA PHE A 169 0.26 0.02 -13.21
C PHE A 169 -0.96 0.85 -13.64
N LYS A 170 -0.93 2.17 -13.41
CA LYS A 170 -1.97 3.06 -13.95
C LYS A 170 -1.98 3.10 -15.49
N GLU A 171 -0.84 2.91 -16.13
CA GLU A 171 -0.71 2.97 -17.60
C GLU A 171 -1.01 1.62 -18.27
N ASP A 172 -0.73 0.51 -17.58
CA ASP A 172 -0.89 -0.85 -18.10
C ASP A 172 -1.39 -1.80 -17.00
N ASP A 173 -2.48 -2.52 -17.29
CA ASP A 173 -3.06 -3.45 -16.34
C ASP A 173 -2.44 -4.86 -16.44
N ASN A 174 -1.52 -5.12 -17.38
CA ASN A 174 -0.80 -6.38 -17.44
C ASN A 174 0.36 -6.42 -16.42
N MET A 175 0.22 -7.24 -15.37
CA MET A 175 1.23 -7.37 -14.31
C MET A 175 2.59 -7.86 -14.77
N PHE A 176 2.64 -8.69 -15.81
CA PHE A 176 3.91 -9.14 -16.36
C PHE A 176 4.67 -7.96 -16.99
N ASP A 177 4.00 -7.20 -17.85
CA ASP A 177 4.59 -6.07 -18.57
C ASP A 177 4.98 -4.94 -17.61
N VAL A 178 4.14 -4.65 -16.61
CA VAL A 178 4.42 -3.67 -15.56
C VAL A 178 5.67 -4.01 -14.76
N VAL A 179 5.82 -5.26 -14.29
CA VAL A 179 6.98 -5.66 -13.49
C VAL A 179 8.23 -5.76 -14.36
N GLU A 180 8.10 -6.22 -15.60
CA GLU A 180 9.21 -6.23 -16.55
C GLU A 180 9.75 -4.81 -16.77
N GLU A 181 8.88 -3.84 -17.06
CA GLU A 181 9.25 -2.45 -17.27
C GLU A 181 9.84 -1.82 -16.00
N LEU A 182 9.29 -2.14 -14.82
CA LEU A 182 9.82 -1.70 -13.53
C LEU A 182 11.28 -2.18 -13.36
N HIS A 183 11.55 -3.45 -13.61
CA HIS A 183 12.89 -4.02 -13.53
C HIS A 183 13.84 -3.46 -14.61
N GLN A 184 13.35 -3.18 -15.82
CA GLN A 184 14.16 -2.55 -16.86
C GLN A 184 14.59 -1.13 -16.48
N ARG A 185 13.68 -0.32 -15.93
CA ARG A 185 13.96 1.07 -15.52
C ARG A 185 14.73 1.18 -14.20
N HIS A 186 14.49 0.25 -13.28
CA HIS A 186 14.89 0.37 -11.87
C HIS A 186 15.65 -0.86 -11.34
N TYR A 187 16.31 -1.63 -12.22
CA TYR A 187 17.00 -2.88 -11.92
C TYR A 187 17.77 -2.91 -10.58
N ASN A 188 18.64 -1.92 -10.35
CA ASN A 188 19.49 -1.88 -9.16
C ASN A 188 18.70 -1.78 -7.86
N ILE A 189 17.64 -0.95 -7.84
CA ILE A 189 16.83 -0.75 -6.63
C ILE A 189 15.86 -1.92 -6.44
N CYS A 190 15.25 -2.45 -7.52
CA CYS A 190 14.43 -3.67 -7.45
C CYS A 190 15.22 -4.83 -6.84
N LYS A 191 16.46 -5.04 -7.31
CA LYS A 191 17.34 -6.08 -6.78
C LYS A 191 17.79 -5.81 -5.34
N MET A 192 18.07 -4.56 -5.00
CA MET A 192 18.55 -4.20 -3.66
C MET A 192 17.46 -4.33 -2.61
N LEU A 193 16.23 -3.94 -2.93
CA LEU A 193 15.08 -4.06 -2.03
C LEU A 193 14.42 -5.45 -2.10
N ASP A 194 14.79 -6.27 -3.09
CA ASP A 194 14.17 -7.55 -3.40
C ASP A 194 12.66 -7.39 -3.65
N PHE A 195 12.29 -6.61 -4.68
CA PHE A 195 10.89 -6.42 -5.07
C PHE A 195 10.23 -7.77 -5.39
N ARG A 196 9.06 -8.01 -4.81
CA ARG A 196 8.31 -9.26 -4.92
C ARG A 196 6.88 -8.99 -5.36
N LEU A 197 6.39 -9.85 -6.25
CA LEU A 197 5.02 -9.88 -6.72
C LEU A 197 4.53 -11.33 -6.66
N TYR A 198 3.41 -11.54 -5.99
CA TYR A 198 2.66 -12.79 -5.97
C TYR A 198 1.34 -12.53 -6.70
N TYR A 199 1.06 -13.23 -7.80
CA TYR A 199 -0.06 -12.96 -8.71
C TYR A 199 -0.54 -14.23 -9.43
#